data_AF-A0A955N9M5-F1
#
_entry.id   AF-A0A955N9M5-F1
#
_cell.length_a   1.000
_cell.length_b   1.000
_cell.length_c   1.000
_cell.angle_alpha   90.00
_cell.angle_beta   90.00
_cell.angle_gamma   90.00
#
_symmetry.space_group_name_H-M   'P 1'
#
loop_
_entity.id
_entity.type
_entity.pdbx_description
1 polymer ?
#
loop_
_entity_poly.entity_id
_entity_poly.type
_entity_poly.pdbx_seq_one_letter_code
_entity_poly.pdbx_strand_id
1 'polypeptide(L)'
;WFTVGLRQRDFFPEFAAEQSSESFDFHRPAFRDFIVALILEVVERYPINGVNLDFVRFGFSRQGHEAEQEAVVADVIRRVYLQSKKIKPEFVVSVCAAPWSPIIKQYGQNAPKWADEGIVDVIYSMQYQYEPDFEITRQIQGGMRRPQAMVVMVGNYDRAVPSGKVSRRVAKRVCHLIEEARKLSMGNGVALYLYSMLNDEQIDLLRKTVFSVPAKPSWVFAAPAIARSDSHPQPPKGLKIE
;
A
#
# COMPACT_ATOMS: atom_id res chain seq x y z
N TRP A 1 6.72 9.11 -0.36
CA TRP A 1 6.66 7.65 -0.55
C TRP A 1 7.62 7.06 0.45
N PHE A 2 7.17 6.14 1.30
CA PHE A 2 7.99 5.49 2.32
C PHE A 2 7.99 4.01 2.10
N THR A 3 9.17 3.43 1.95
CA THR A 3 9.34 1.98 2.01
C THR A 3 9.49 1.59 3.47
N VAL A 4 8.50 0.91 4.02
CA VAL A 4 8.38 0.72 5.48
C VAL A 4 9.13 -0.53 5.93
N GLY A 5 8.75 -1.71 5.41
CA GLY A 5 9.27 -2.98 5.90
C GLY A 5 10.52 -3.51 5.19
N LEU A 6 10.81 -3.03 3.98
CA LEU A 6 11.92 -3.54 3.17
C LEU A 6 13.24 -2.93 3.62
N ARG A 7 14.26 -3.79 3.70
CA ARG A 7 15.62 -3.42 4.08
C ARG A 7 16.60 -3.89 3.00
N GLN A 8 16.87 -3.05 2.01
CA GLN A 8 17.70 -3.41 0.84
C GLN A 8 19.22 -3.25 1.05
N ARG A 9 19.65 -2.80 2.22
CA ARG A 9 21.07 -2.52 2.54
C ARG A 9 21.32 -2.82 4.01
N ASP A 10 22.60 -2.88 4.37
CA ASP A 10 23.00 -3.04 5.76
C ASP A 10 22.91 -1.72 6.53
N PHE A 11 21.69 -1.33 6.92
CA PHE A 11 21.43 -0.14 7.74
C PHE A 11 20.39 -0.45 8.82
N PHE A 12 20.49 0.28 9.94
CA PHE A 12 19.74 0.03 11.18
C PHE A 12 19.68 -1.47 11.56
N PRO A 13 20.83 -2.14 11.75
CA PRO A 13 20.89 -3.57 12.07
C PRO A 13 20.10 -3.93 13.34
N GLU A 14 19.95 -3.00 14.28
CA GLU A 14 19.13 -3.15 15.49
C GLU A 14 17.63 -3.39 15.22
N PHE A 15 17.16 -3.02 14.03
CA PHE A 15 15.79 -3.22 13.58
C PHE A 15 15.63 -4.36 12.56
N ALA A 16 16.71 -5.06 12.21
CA ALA A 16 16.64 -6.16 11.26
C ALA A 16 15.80 -7.32 11.81
N ALA A 17 15.09 -8.01 10.90
CA ALA A 17 14.44 -9.26 11.20
C ALA A 17 15.44 -10.41 11.19
N GLU A 18 15.41 -11.24 12.22
CA GLU A 18 16.28 -12.43 12.30
C GLU A 18 16.00 -13.41 11.16
N GLN A 19 14.76 -13.45 10.68
CA GLN A 19 14.29 -14.36 9.63
C GLN A 19 14.60 -13.85 8.21
N SER A 20 15.02 -12.59 8.04
CA SER A 20 15.24 -12.01 6.72
C SER A 20 16.15 -10.79 6.77
N SER A 21 17.30 -10.85 6.09
CA SER A 21 18.20 -9.70 5.90
C SER A 21 17.53 -8.55 5.11
N GLU A 22 16.50 -8.88 4.32
CA GLU A 22 15.78 -7.94 3.48
C GLU A 22 14.57 -7.28 4.17
N SER A 23 14.39 -7.52 5.47
CA SER A 23 13.23 -7.01 6.22
C SER A 23 13.64 -6.31 7.51
N PHE A 24 13.01 -5.18 7.79
CA PHE A 24 12.87 -4.71 9.16
C PHE A 24 11.83 -5.55 9.91
N ASP A 25 11.97 -5.63 11.24
CA ASP A 25 11.09 -6.39 12.10
C ASP A 25 10.02 -5.51 12.76
N PHE A 26 8.79 -5.59 12.26
CA PHE A 26 7.64 -4.90 12.85
C PHE A 26 7.29 -5.39 14.25
N HIS A 27 7.75 -6.57 14.69
CA HIS A 27 7.53 -7.01 16.07
C HIS A 27 8.30 -6.17 17.08
N ARG A 28 9.41 -5.53 16.67
CA ARG A 28 10.20 -4.64 17.53
C ARG A 28 9.46 -3.32 17.75
N PRO A 29 9.00 -2.99 18.98
CA PRO A 29 8.28 -1.75 19.24
C PRO A 29 9.14 -0.52 18.90
N ALA A 30 10.44 -0.55 19.20
CA ALA A 30 11.37 0.52 18.88
C ALA A 30 11.46 0.81 17.37
N PHE A 31 11.36 -0.21 16.51
CA PHE A 31 11.29 0.00 15.07
C PHE A 31 9.98 0.69 14.68
N ARG A 32 8.84 0.23 15.22
CA ARG A 32 7.53 0.86 14.97
C ARG A 32 7.53 2.33 15.41
N ASP A 33 8.13 2.63 16.55
CA ASP A 33 8.26 4.01 17.05
C ASP A 33 9.13 4.87 16.13
N PHE A 34 10.30 4.37 15.74
CA PHE A 34 11.22 5.05 14.84
C PHE A 34 10.56 5.37 13.49
N ILE A 35 9.96 4.38 12.83
CA ILE A 35 9.42 4.57 11.47
C ILE A 35 8.19 5.48 11.47
N VAL A 36 7.33 5.39 12.51
CA VAL A 36 6.20 6.30 12.68
C VAL A 36 6.70 7.73 12.90
N ALA A 37 7.68 7.94 13.78
CA ALA A 37 8.24 9.27 14.04
C ALA A 37 8.87 9.89 12.78
N LEU A 38 9.65 9.11 12.02
CA LEU A 38 10.26 9.55 10.77
C LEU A 38 9.21 9.97 9.72
N ILE A 39 8.15 9.17 9.55
CA ILE A 39 7.08 9.50 8.61
C ILE A 39 6.39 10.80 9.04
N LEU A 40 6.06 10.94 10.33
CA LEU A 40 5.33 12.10 10.84
C LEU A 40 6.16 13.37 10.85
N GLU A 41 7.47 13.29 11.07
CA GLU A 41 8.36 14.43 10.89
C GLU A 41 8.21 15.03 9.49
N VAL A 42 8.11 14.17 8.46
CA VAL A 42 7.90 14.63 7.09
C VAL A 42 6.50 15.22 6.89
N VAL A 43 5.47 14.62 7.49
CA VAL A 43 4.09 15.14 7.46
C VAL A 43 4.00 16.55 8.06
N GLU A 44 4.71 16.78 9.18
CA GLU A 44 4.73 18.04 9.91
C GLU A 44 5.55 19.12 9.20
N ARG A 45 6.74 18.77 8.70
CA ARG A 45 7.71 19.76 8.24
C ARG A 45 7.57 20.15 6.77
N TYR A 46 6.93 19.31 5.95
CA TYR A 46 6.85 19.55 4.51
C TYR A 46 5.41 19.82 4.05
N PRO A 47 5.21 20.70 3.05
CA PRO A 47 3.89 21.04 2.51
C PRO A 47 3.40 19.96 1.51
N ILE A 48 3.41 18.69 1.94
CA ILE A 48 2.87 17.57 1.17
C ILE A 48 1.38 17.36 1.49
N ASN A 49 0.64 16.79 0.54
CA ASN A 49 -0.80 16.51 0.67
C ASN A 49 -1.11 15.08 1.15
N GLY A 50 -0.11 14.21 1.18
CA GLY A 50 -0.27 12.83 1.62
C GLY A 50 1.03 12.05 1.67
N VAL A 51 0.96 10.87 2.29
CA VAL A 51 2.02 9.87 2.29
C VAL A 51 1.52 8.56 1.67
N ASN A 52 2.41 7.92 0.90
CA ASN A 52 2.20 6.58 0.40
C ASN A 52 3.16 5.62 1.10
N LEU A 53 2.62 4.57 1.72
CA LEU A 53 3.37 3.54 2.43
C LEU A 53 3.50 2.29 1.55
N ASP A 54 4.72 1.97 1.15
CA ASP A 54 5.05 0.79 0.37
C ASP A 54 5.81 -0.22 1.22
N PHE A 55 5.74 -1.48 0.80
CA PHE A 55 6.27 -2.61 1.54
C PHE A 55 5.78 -2.64 3.00
N VAL A 56 4.50 -2.34 3.20
CA VAL A 56 3.79 -2.47 4.49
C VAL A 56 3.48 -3.94 4.76
N ARG A 57 4.54 -4.71 4.98
CA ARG A 57 4.55 -6.15 5.24
C ARG A 57 5.92 -6.60 5.71
N PHE A 58 6.00 -7.81 6.24
CA PHE A 58 7.26 -8.49 6.47
C PHE A 58 7.90 -8.98 5.14
N GLY A 59 9.21 -9.14 5.15
CA GLY A 59 9.97 -9.82 4.08
C GLY A 59 9.99 -11.35 4.20
N PHE A 60 9.40 -11.91 5.27
CA PHE A 60 9.30 -13.33 5.54
C PHE A 60 7.86 -13.69 5.92
N SER A 61 7.43 -14.90 5.57
CA SER A 61 6.12 -15.41 5.96
C SER A 61 6.16 -16.08 7.33
N ARG A 62 5.07 -15.99 8.09
CA ARG A 62 4.82 -16.85 9.26
C ARG A 62 3.42 -17.46 9.13
N GLN A 63 3.34 -18.57 8.40
CA GLN A 63 2.08 -19.29 8.21
C GLN A 63 1.46 -19.67 9.57
N GLY A 64 0.16 -19.42 9.73
CA GLY A 64 -0.57 -19.63 10.98
C GLY A 64 -0.51 -18.46 11.97
N HIS A 65 0.29 -17.42 11.68
CA HIS A 65 0.42 -16.21 12.49
C HIS A 65 -0.08 -14.96 11.73
N GLU A 66 -0.93 -15.12 10.72
CA GLU A 66 -1.39 -14.05 9.84
C GLU A 66 -2.03 -12.90 10.62
N ALA A 67 -2.86 -13.20 11.61
CA ALA A 67 -3.55 -12.20 12.42
C ALA A 67 -2.59 -11.41 13.33
N GLU A 68 -1.58 -12.09 13.90
CA GLU A 68 -0.56 -11.46 14.74
C GLU A 68 0.30 -10.52 13.90
N GLN A 69 0.78 -10.99 12.73
CA GLN A 69 1.56 -10.17 11.80
C GLN A 69 0.76 -8.99 11.26
N GLU A 70 -0.51 -9.20 10.93
CA GLU A 70 -1.37 -8.13 10.45
C GLU A 70 -1.59 -7.06 11.51
N ALA A 71 -1.79 -7.45 12.78
CA ALA A 71 -1.98 -6.51 13.87
C ALA A 71 -0.78 -5.58 14.08
N VAL A 72 0.46 -6.10 13.98
CA VAL A 72 1.67 -5.29 14.15
C VAL A 72 1.95 -4.36 12.97
N VAL A 73 1.62 -4.78 11.74
CA VAL A 73 1.68 -3.89 10.56
C VAL A 73 0.58 -2.82 10.64
N ALA A 74 -0.63 -3.20 11.04
CA ALA A 74 -1.76 -2.29 11.20
C ALA A 74 -1.51 -1.24 12.30
N ASP A 75 -0.75 -1.54 13.35
CA ASP A 75 -0.35 -0.58 14.38
C ASP A 75 0.40 0.62 13.78
N VAL A 76 1.42 0.36 12.95
CA VAL A 76 2.19 1.41 12.25
C VAL A 76 1.26 2.26 11.38
N ILE A 77 0.44 1.61 10.55
CA ILE A 77 -0.48 2.29 9.63
C ILE A 77 -1.48 3.16 10.42
N ARG A 78 -2.08 2.61 11.47
CA ARG A 78 -3.05 3.31 12.33
C ARG A 78 -2.44 4.53 13.00
N ARG A 79 -1.21 4.41 13.52
CA ARG A 79 -0.49 5.54 14.14
C ARG A 79 -0.19 6.63 13.12
N VAL A 80 0.34 6.28 11.95
CA VAL A 80 0.58 7.24 10.86
C VAL A 80 -0.72 7.93 10.45
N TYR A 81 -1.79 7.16 10.22
CA TYR A 81 -3.09 7.69 9.81
C TYR A 81 -3.65 8.67 10.83
N LEU A 82 -3.86 8.22 12.08
CA LEU A 82 -4.52 9.04 13.09
C LEU A 82 -3.73 10.30 13.43
N GLN A 83 -2.39 10.22 13.47
CA GLN A 83 -1.55 11.38 13.79
C GLN A 83 -1.47 12.34 12.60
N SER A 84 -1.37 11.83 11.36
CA SER A 84 -1.41 12.68 10.16
C SER A 84 -2.73 13.46 10.05
N LYS A 85 -3.87 12.80 10.32
CA LYS A 85 -5.19 13.44 10.29
C LYS A 85 -5.36 14.51 11.38
N LYS A 86 -4.69 14.37 12.53
CA LYS A 86 -4.66 15.42 13.56
C LYS A 86 -3.88 16.66 13.11
N ILE A 87 -2.80 16.47 12.35
CA ILE A 87 -1.97 17.57 11.84
C ILE A 87 -2.68 18.27 10.67
N LYS A 88 -3.23 17.47 9.74
CA LYS A 88 -3.90 17.92 8.51
C LYS A 88 -5.13 17.03 8.27
N PRO A 89 -6.37 17.46 8.56
CA PRO A 89 -7.57 16.62 8.42
C PRO A 89 -7.78 16.05 7.00
N GLU A 90 -7.43 16.80 5.96
CA GLU A 90 -7.54 16.40 4.55
C GLU A 90 -6.28 15.67 4.04
N PHE A 91 -5.37 15.24 4.91
CA PHE A 91 -4.15 14.55 4.52
C PHE A 91 -4.43 13.13 4.04
N VAL A 92 -3.91 12.75 2.87
CA VAL A 92 -4.13 11.41 2.32
C VAL A 92 -3.09 10.43 2.86
N VAL A 93 -3.54 9.29 3.37
CA VAL A 93 -2.66 8.16 3.70
C VAL A 93 -3.01 6.99 2.81
N SER A 94 -2.08 6.64 1.92
CA SER A 94 -2.23 5.53 0.97
C SER A 94 -1.23 4.41 1.23
N VAL A 95 -1.54 3.22 0.72
CA VAL A 95 -0.65 2.04 0.78
C VAL A 95 -0.48 1.40 -0.59
N CYS A 96 0.70 0.87 -0.89
CA CYS A 96 0.90 -0.07 -1.99
C CYS A 96 0.75 -1.51 -1.45
N ALA A 97 -0.18 -2.27 -2.03
CA ALA A 97 -0.52 -3.61 -1.54
C ALA A 97 -0.82 -4.58 -2.69
N ALA A 98 -0.75 -5.89 -2.40
CA ALA A 98 -1.09 -6.95 -3.34
C ALA A 98 -2.23 -7.83 -2.79
N PRO A 99 -3.44 -7.28 -2.53
CA PRO A 99 -4.53 -8.03 -1.92
C PRO A 99 -5.05 -9.20 -2.76
N TRP A 100 -4.76 -9.20 -4.06
CA TRP A 100 -5.01 -10.31 -4.99
C TRP A 100 -4.10 -11.52 -4.75
N SER A 101 -2.96 -11.34 -4.08
CA SER A 101 -2.02 -12.44 -3.85
C SER A 101 -2.51 -13.33 -2.69
N PRO A 102 -2.67 -14.65 -2.91
CA PRO A 102 -3.25 -15.55 -1.91
C PRO A 102 -2.39 -15.69 -0.66
N ILE A 103 -1.08 -15.44 -0.76
CA ILE A 103 -0.13 -15.58 0.34
C ILE A 103 0.14 -14.28 1.10
N ILE A 104 -0.37 -13.13 0.62
CA ILE A 104 0.08 -11.83 1.14
C ILE A 104 -0.23 -11.61 2.62
N LYS A 105 -1.30 -12.25 3.11
CA LYS A 105 -1.69 -12.22 4.53
C LYS A 105 -0.66 -12.91 5.43
N GLN A 106 0.09 -13.89 4.90
CA GLN A 106 1.18 -14.56 5.62
C GLN A 106 2.39 -13.65 5.86
N TYR A 107 2.39 -12.45 5.27
CA TYR A 107 3.38 -11.39 5.49
C TYR A 107 2.78 -10.20 6.26
N GLY A 108 1.59 -10.36 6.85
CA GLY A 108 0.90 -9.33 7.63
C GLY A 108 0.20 -8.24 6.82
N GLN A 109 0.06 -8.37 5.48
CA GLN A 109 -0.63 -7.35 4.69
C GLN A 109 -2.11 -7.65 4.52
N ASN A 110 -2.97 -6.71 4.92
CA ASN A 110 -4.42 -6.82 4.74
C ASN A 110 -5.06 -5.46 4.45
N ALA A 111 -4.69 -4.87 3.31
CA ALA A 111 -5.14 -3.54 2.92
C ALA A 111 -6.67 -3.37 2.85
N PRO A 112 -7.48 -4.33 2.36
CA PRO A 112 -8.93 -4.22 2.39
C PRO A 112 -9.48 -4.04 3.82
N LYS A 113 -8.98 -4.80 4.79
CA LYS A 113 -9.34 -4.64 6.21
C LYS A 113 -8.97 -3.26 6.73
N TRP A 114 -7.77 -2.76 6.41
CA TRP A 114 -7.33 -1.43 6.85
C TRP A 114 -8.19 -0.28 6.28
N ALA A 115 -8.63 -0.40 5.03
CA ALA A 115 -9.57 0.56 4.45
C ALA A 115 -10.93 0.51 5.14
N ASP A 116 -11.44 -0.69 5.44
CA ASP A 116 -12.72 -0.90 6.13
C ASP A 116 -12.70 -0.48 7.61
N GLU A 117 -11.53 -0.52 8.25
CA GLU A 117 -11.27 0.05 9.58
C GLU A 117 -11.12 1.58 9.54
N GLY A 118 -11.00 2.18 8.35
CA GLY A 118 -10.85 3.62 8.19
C GLY A 118 -9.45 4.14 8.56
N ILE A 119 -8.42 3.31 8.47
CA ILE A 119 -7.02 3.69 8.75
C ILE A 119 -6.16 3.81 7.47
N VAL A 120 -6.80 3.71 6.30
CA VAL A 120 -6.20 3.96 4.97
C VAL A 120 -7.25 4.66 4.10
N ASP A 121 -6.83 5.72 3.40
CA ASP A 121 -7.67 6.43 2.44
C ASP A 121 -7.69 5.71 1.09
N VAL A 122 -6.50 5.31 0.59
CA VAL A 122 -6.31 4.73 -0.74
C VAL A 122 -5.40 3.50 -0.71
N ILE A 123 -5.82 2.42 -1.36
CA ILE A 123 -5.02 1.22 -1.62
C ILE A 123 -4.62 1.25 -3.10
N TYR A 124 -3.34 1.38 -3.39
CA TYR A 124 -2.82 1.09 -4.73
C TYR A 124 -2.54 -0.42 -4.85
N SER A 125 -3.51 -1.14 -5.42
CA SER A 125 -3.43 -2.58 -5.68
C SER A 125 -2.45 -2.85 -6.83
N MET A 126 -1.29 -3.42 -6.51
CA MET A 126 -0.15 -3.63 -7.42
C MET A 126 -0.43 -4.75 -8.43
N GLN A 127 -0.93 -4.42 -9.62
CA GLN A 127 -1.28 -5.33 -10.70
C GLN A 127 -0.23 -5.29 -11.83
N TYR A 128 0.98 -5.78 -11.53
CA TYR A 128 2.15 -5.68 -12.43
C TYR A 128 2.36 -6.89 -13.35
N GLN A 129 1.54 -7.93 -13.20
CA GLN A 129 1.59 -9.13 -14.03
C GLN A 129 1.43 -8.76 -15.50
N TYR A 130 1.96 -9.62 -16.39
CA TYR A 130 1.76 -9.45 -17.83
C TYR A 130 0.26 -9.35 -18.11
N GLU A 131 -0.53 -10.33 -17.70
CA GLU A 131 -2.00 -10.29 -17.66
C GLU A 131 -2.50 -10.09 -16.22
N PRO A 132 -2.89 -8.87 -15.81
CA PRO A 132 -3.55 -8.64 -14.53
C PRO A 132 -4.88 -9.38 -14.40
N ASP A 133 -5.14 -9.90 -13.21
CA ASP A 133 -6.45 -10.42 -12.87
C ASP A 133 -7.33 -9.28 -12.31
N PHE A 134 -8.17 -8.73 -13.18
CA PHE A 134 -9.13 -7.70 -12.81
C PHE A 134 -10.41 -8.27 -12.20
N GLU A 135 -10.67 -9.56 -12.36
CA GLU A 135 -11.85 -10.21 -11.77
C GLU A 135 -11.64 -10.46 -10.28
N ILE A 136 -10.46 -10.95 -9.88
CA ILE A 136 -10.13 -11.04 -8.44
C ILE A 136 -10.19 -9.67 -7.77
N THR A 137 -9.85 -8.60 -8.48
CA THR A 137 -10.00 -7.23 -7.97
C THR A 137 -11.46 -6.90 -7.71
N ARG A 138 -12.37 -7.19 -8.65
CA ARG A 138 -13.83 -7.01 -8.46
C ARG A 138 -14.37 -7.84 -7.29
N GLN A 139 -13.95 -9.10 -7.18
CA GLN A 139 -14.35 -9.98 -6.09
C GLN A 139 -13.94 -9.41 -4.73
N ILE A 140 -12.71 -8.91 -4.61
CA ILE A 140 -12.23 -8.26 -3.39
C ILE A 140 -13.06 -6.99 -3.10
N GLN A 141 -13.31 -6.14 -4.10
CA GLN A 141 -14.14 -4.95 -3.92
C GLN A 141 -15.55 -5.30 -3.42
N GLY A 142 -16.15 -6.38 -3.94
CA GLY A 142 -17.47 -6.86 -3.50
C GLY A 142 -17.54 -7.24 -2.02
N GLY A 143 -16.40 -7.58 -1.41
CA GLY A 143 -16.30 -7.87 0.03
C GLY A 143 -15.91 -6.67 0.91
N MET A 144 -15.57 -5.52 0.33
CA MET A 144 -15.15 -4.33 1.07
C MET A 144 -16.33 -3.47 1.49
N ARG A 145 -16.25 -2.84 2.67
CA ARG A 145 -17.14 -1.73 3.04
C ARG A 145 -16.81 -0.46 2.29
N ARG A 146 -15.54 -0.28 1.91
CA ARG A 146 -15.04 0.88 1.14
C ARG A 146 -14.36 0.47 -0.16
N PRO A 147 -15.08 -0.13 -1.13
CA PRO A 147 -14.49 -0.57 -2.41
C PRO A 147 -13.80 0.55 -3.19
N GLN A 148 -14.29 1.79 -3.04
CA GLN A 148 -13.71 2.99 -3.64
C GLN A 148 -12.31 3.35 -3.13
N ALA A 149 -11.91 2.83 -1.96
CA ALA A 149 -10.55 3.00 -1.48
C ALA A 149 -9.54 2.25 -2.36
N MET A 150 -9.94 1.20 -3.09
CA MET A 150 -9.03 0.42 -3.90
C MET A 150 -8.88 0.97 -5.32
N VAL A 151 -7.67 1.44 -5.63
CA VAL A 151 -7.22 1.88 -6.95
C VAL A 151 -6.35 0.80 -7.56
N VAL A 152 -6.57 0.51 -8.84
CA VAL A 152 -5.73 -0.42 -9.58
C VAL A 152 -4.47 0.29 -10.07
N MET A 153 -3.32 -0.26 -9.71
CA MET A 153 -2.00 0.23 -10.13
C MET A 153 -1.34 -0.75 -11.08
N VAL A 154 -1.27 -0.41 -12.37
CA VAL A 154 -0.75 -1.32 -13.41
C VAL A 154 0.73 -1.09 -13.71
N GLY A 155 1.38 -2.13 -14.23
CA GLY A 155 2.76 -2.09 -14.73
C GLY A 155 2.87 -1.51 -16.16
N ASN A 156 3.87 -0.68 -16.45
CA ASN A 156 4.31 -0.32 -17.82
C ASN A 156 5.56 -1.08 -18.29
N TYR A 157 5.93 -2.13 -17.57
CA TYR A 157 7.07 -2.98 -17.87
C TYR A 157 6.71 -4.45 -17.69
N ASP A 158 7.54 -5.30 -18.28
CA ASP A 158 7.54 -6.74 -18.06
C ASP A 158 8.89 -7.19 -17.54
N ARG A 159 8.88 -8.28 -16.78
CA ARG A 159 10.08 -8.97 -16.33
C ARG A 159 10.08 -10.36 -16.92
N ALA A 160 11.05 -10.63 -17.79
CA ALA A 160 11.22 -11.96 -18.37
C ALA A 160 11.65 -12.96 -17.29
N VAL A 161 11.11 -14.18 -17.37
CA VAL A 161 11.49 -15.32 -16.53
C VAL A 161 12.25 -16.32 -17.41
N PRO A 162 13.39 -16.87 -16.98
CA PRO A 162 14.05 -16.70 -15.68
C PRO A 162 15.07 -15.54 -15.66
N SER A 163 15.39 -14.91 -16.80
CA SER A 163 16.51 -13.96 -16.92
C SER A 163 16.37 -12.72 -16.04
N GLY A 164 15.16 -12.40 -15.58
CA GLY A 164 14.87 -11.20 -14.82
C GLY A 164 14.98 -9.91 -15.64
N LYS A 165 15.24 -10.00 -16.96
CA LYS A 165 15.39 -8.85 -17.84
C LYS A 165 14.10 -8.05 -17.85
N VAL A 166 14.22 -6.75 -17.61
CA VAL A 166 13.09 -5.82 -17.58
C VAL A 166 12.99 -5.12 -18.93
N SER A 167 11.79 -5.07 -19.52
CA SER A 167 11.50 -4.40 -20.78
C SER A 167 10.25 -3.52 -20.67
N ARG A 168 10.21 -2.44 -21.45
CA ARG A 168 9.03 -1.56 -21.52
C ARG A 168 7.89 -2.27 -22.26
N ARG A 169 6.65 -2.06 -21.81
CA ARG A 169 5.45 -2.47 -22.55
C ARG A 169 5.21 -1.54 -23.74
N VAL A 170 4.58 -2.05 -24.78
CA VAL A 170 4.11 -1.22 -25.91
C VAL A 170 3.02 -0.24 -25.45
N ALA A 171 3.02 0.97 -26.01
CA ALA A 171 2.15 2.05 -25.54
C ALA A 171 0.65 1.70 -25.55
N LYS A 172 0.18 0.99 -26.59
CA LYS A 172 -1.22 0.55 -26.71
C LYS A 172 -1.64 -0.35 -25.55
N ARG A 173 -0.77 -1.26 -25.10
CA ARG A 173 -1.05 -2.14 -23.96
C ARG A 173 -1.18 -1.34 -22.68
N VAL A 174 -0.29 -0.37 -22.45
CA VAL A 174 -0.34 0.49 -21.26
C VAL A 174 -1.64 1.29 -21.22
N CYS A 175 -2.07 1.86 -22.36
CA CYS A 175 -3.34 2.59 -22.44
C CYS A 175 -4.53 1.67 -22.13
N HIS A 176 -4.59 0.48 -22.75
CA HIS A 176 -5.64 -0.49 -22.49
C HIS A 176 -5.72 -0.89 -21.00
N LEU A 177 -4.58 -1.16 -20.36
CA LEU A 177 -4.53 -1.49 -18.93
C LEU A 177 -5.02 -0.35 -18.05
N ILE A 178 -4.69 0.90 -18.40
CA ILE A 178 -5.20 2.08 -17.67
C ILE A 178 -6.72 2.24 -17.86
N GLU A 179 -7.25 1.97 -19.05
CA GLU A 179 -8.70 1.99 -19.31
C GLU A 179 -9.43 0.97 -18.44
N GLU A 180 -8.93 -0.27 -18.37
CA GLU A 180 -9.52 -1.30 -17.51
C GLU A 180 -9.39 -0.96 -16.02
N ALA A 181 -8.21 -0.49 -15.59
CA ALA A 181 -7.98 -0.06 -14.22
C ALA A 181 -8.94 1.05 -13.78
N ARG A 182 -9.26 2.01 -14.67
CA ARG A 182 -10.21 3.10 -14.41
C ARG A 182 -11.62 2.60 -14.14
N LYS A 183 -12.08 1.57 -14.84
CA LYS A 183 -13.41 0.98 -14.64
C LYS A 183 -13.59 0.42 -13.23
N LEU A 184 -12.49 0.05 -12.57
CA LEU A 184 -12.48 -0.55 -11.23
C LEU A 184 -12.21 0.44 -10.10
N SER A 185 -11.51 1.55 -10.36
CA SER A 185 -10.94 2.38 -9.28
C SER A 185 -11.92 3.39 -8.66
N MET A 186 -13.20 3.33 -9.03
CA MET A 186 -14.36 3.94 -8.34
C MET A 186 -14.17 5.37 -7.78
N GLY A 187 -13.46 6.24 -8.51
CA GLY A 187 -13.33 7.67 -8.21
C GLY A 187 -11.97 8.14 -7.68
N ASN A 188 -11.13 7.24 -7.13
CA ASN A 188 -9.79 7.59 -6.63
C ASN A 188 -8.68 7.55 -7.72
N GLY A 189 -9.08 7.55 -9.00
CA GLY A 189 -8.17 7.68 -10.14
C GLY A 189 -7.56 6.35 -10.61
N VAL A 190 -6.31 6.38 -11.04
CA VAL A 190 -5.50 5.20 -11.43
C VAL A 190 -4.05 5.46 -11.06
N ALA A 191 -3.25 4.40 -11.00
CA ALA A 191 -1.82 4.52 -10.84
C ALA A 191 -1.07 3.69 -11.89
N LEU A 192 0.11 4.18 -12.26
CA LEU A 192 1.01 3.54 -13.21
C LEU A 192 2.38 3.41 -12.56
N TYR A 193 2.89 2.20 -12.51
CA TYR A 193 4.24 1.89 -12.09
C TYR A 193 4.97 1.30 -13.30
N LEU A 194 6.15 1.73 -13.71
CA LEU A 194 7.18 2.48 -13.01
C LEU A 194 7.64 3.69 -13.84
N TYR A 195 7.86 4.82 -13.19
CA TYR A 195 8.23 6.08 -13.84
C TYR A 195 9.46 5.97 -14.75
N SER A 196 10.54 5.29 -14.30
CA SER A 196 11.77 5.11 -15.09
C SER A 196 11.58 4.25 -16.35
N MET A 197 10.46 3.55 -16.46
CA MET A 197 10.10 2.73 -17.62
C MET A 197 9.17 3.46 -18.58
N LEU A 198 8.67 4.65 -18.25
CA LEU A 198 7.94 5.50 -19.19
C LEU A 198 8.86 5.92 -20.34
N ASN A 199 8.31 5.99 -21.55
CA ASN A 199 8.97 6.51 -22.74
C ASN A 199 8.03 7.45 -23.49
N ASP A 200 8.56 8.17 -24.48
CA ASP A 200 7.81 9.19 -25.23
C ASP A 200 6.58 8.61 -25.93
N GLU A 201 6.69 7.40 -26.48
CA GLU A 201 5.56 6.71 -27.12
C GLU A 201 4.41 6.44 -26.14
N GLN A 202 4.71 5.95 -24.93
CA GLN A 202 3.71 5.76 -23.87
C GLN A 202 3.12 7.10 -23.44
N ILE A 203 3.95 8.12 -23.20
CA ILE A 203 3.52 9.45 -22.75
C ILE A 203 2.58 10.09 -23.78
N ASP A 204 2.96 10.08 -25.06
CA ASP A 204 2.17 10.68 -26.12
C ASP A 204 0.83 9.99 -26.31
N LEU A 205 0.80 8.64 -26.27
CA LEU A 205 -0.44 7.93 -26.44
C LEU A 205 -1.35 8.11 -25.22
N LEU A 206 -0.82 8.00 -24.00
CA LEU A 206 -1.58 8.25 -22.76
C LEU A 206 -2.20 9.65 -22.75
N ARG A 207 -1.45 10.67 -23.14
CA ARG A 207 -1.93 12.06 -23.25
C ARG A 207 -3.04 12.21 -24.30
N LYS A 208 -2.96 11.51 -25.42
CA LYS A 208 -3.97 11.60 -26.50
C LYS A 208 -5.24 10.80 -26.21
N THR A 209 -5.18 9.81 -25.33
CA THR A 209 -6.29 8.88 -25.07
C THR A 209 -6.82 9.02 -23.63
N VAL A 210 -6.32 8.21 -22.70
CA VAL A 210 -6.84 8.05 -21.34
C VAL A 210 -6.63 9.29 -20.48
N PHE A 211 -5.63 10.12 -20.77
CA PHE A 211 -5.37 11.38 -20.09
C PHE A 211 -5.54 12.60 -21.01
N SER A 212 -6.49 12.51 -21.95
CA SER A 212 -6.84 13.59 -22.90
C SER A 212 -7.47 14.82 -22.26
N VAL A 213 -7.95 14.71 -21.02
CA VAL A 213 -8.51 15.82 -20.26
C VAL A 213 -7.66 16.10 -19.01
N PRO A 214 -7.51 17.38 -18.60
CA PRO A 214 -6.82 17.72 -17.36
C PRO A 214 -7.43 16.97 -16.18
N ALA A 215 -6.58 16.32 -15.38
CA ALA A 215 -7.02 15.64 -14.16
C ALA A 215 -7.50 16.67 -13.12
N LYS A 216 -8.62 16.37 -12.46
CA LYS A 216 -9.08 17.09 -11.26
C LYS A 216 -8.77 16.21 -10.06
N PRO A 217 -7.87 16.61 -9.14
CA PRO A 217 -7.61 15.83 -7.93
C PRO A 217 -8.89 15.68 -7.11
N SER A 218 -9.25 14.45 -6.79
CA SER A 218 -10.33 14.14 -5.86
C SER A 218 -9.94 12.91 -5.06
N TRP A 219 -10.17 12.97 -3.74
CA TRP A 219 -9.94 11.84 -2.84
C TRP A 219 -11.23 11.51 -2.11
N VAL A 220 -11.61 10.23 -2.14
CA VAL A 220 -12.65 9.73 -1.25
C VAL A 220 -11.99 9.27 0.04
N PHE A 221 -11.91 10.18 1.00
CA PHE A 221 -11.31 9.94 2.31
C PHE A 221 -12.03 8.81 3.07
N ALA A 222 -11.32 8.21 4.02
CA ALA A 222 -12.00 7.42 5.04
C ALA A 222 -12.81 8.39 5.91
N ALA A 223 -14.12 8.16 6.02
CA ALA A 223 -14.93 8.88 7.00
C ALA A 223 -14.26 8.71 8.38
N PRO A 224 -14.19 9.77 9.21
CA PRO A 224 -13.67 9.61 10.56
C PRO A 224 -14.45 8.48 11.21
N ALA A 225 -13.74 7.50 11.77
CA ALA A 225 -14.38 6.48 12.57
C ALA A 225 -15.19 7.23 13.62
N ILE A 226 -16.53 7.18 13.52
CA ILE A 226 -17.41 7.61 14.61
C ILE A 226 -16.86 6.88 15.82
N ALA A 227 -16.43 7.64 16.83
CA ALA A 227 -15.78 7.12 18.02
C ALA A 227 -16.58 5.91 18.50
N ARG A 228 -16.11 4.72 18.18
CA ARG A 228 -16.62 3.50 18.78
C ARG A 228 -16.12 3.61 20.21
N SER A 229 -17.06 3.75 21.15
CA SER A 229 -16.80 3.73 22.59
C SER A 229 -15.72 2.71 22.89
N ASP A 230 -14.69 3.15 23.62
CA ASP A 230 -13.52 2.36 23.97
C ASP A 230 -13.89 0.96 24.46
N SER A 231 -13.66 -0.03 23.60
CA SER A 231 -13.39 -1.39 24.02
C SER A 231 -12.10 -1.81 23.35
N HIS A 232 -10.98 -1.23 23.81
CA HIS A 232 -9.67 -1.79 23.54
C HIS A 232 -9.69 -3.26 24.00
N PRO A 233 -9.35 -4.24 23.12
CA PRO A 233 -8.99 -5.56 23.61
C PRO A 233 -7.75 -5.38 24.48
N GLN A 234 -7.86 -5.72 25.76
CA GLN A 234 -6.69 -5.83 26.62
C GLN A 234 -5.67 -6.77 25.96
N PRO A 235 -4.36 -6.46 26.02
CA PRO A 235 -3.34 -7.41 25.60
C PRO A 235 -3.52 -8.71 26.39
N PRO A 236 -3.23 -9.88 25.79
CA PRO A 236 -3.41 -11.16 26.46
C PRO A 236 -2.64 -11.17 27.78
N LYS A 237 -3.37 -11.35 28.89
CA LYS A 237 -2.78 -11.59 30.20
C LYS A 237 -2.07 -12.94 30.16
N GLY A 238 -0.74 -12.92 30.23
CA GLY A 238 0.04 -14.10 30.53
C GLY A 238 1.28 -14.27 29.68
N LEU A 239 2.31 -13.47 29.94
CA LEU A 239 3.68 -13.98 29.88
C LEU A 239 4.26 -13.76 31.28
N LYS A 240 4.22 -14.81 32.10
CA LYS A 240 5.04 -14.87 33.31
C LYS A 240 6.47 -15.09 32.84
N ILE A 241 7.33 -14.14 33.16
CA ILE A 241 8.77 -14.34 33.11
C ILE A 241 9.11 -14.99 34.45
N GLU A 242 9.46 -16.27 34.40
CA GLU A 242 10.40 -16.86 35.36
C GLU A 242 11.81 -16.69 34.81
#